data_AF-L7MRD9-F1
#
_entry.id   AF-L7MRD9-F1
#
_cell.length_a   1.000
_cell.length_b   1.000
_cell.length_c   1.000
_cell.angle_alpha   90.00
_cell.angle_beta   90.00
_cell.angle_gamma   90.00
#
_symmetry.space_group_name_H-M   'P 1'
#
loop_
_entity.id
_entity.type
_entity.pdbx_description
1 polymer ?
#
loop_
_entity_poly.entity_id
_entity_poly.type
_entity_poly.pdbx_seq_one_letter_code
_entity_poly.pdbx_strand_id
1 'polypeptide(L)'
;EGESANQPEIDQHLAMMVALQEDIQCRYNLACHRLETLLQSIDLPPLNSANNAQYFLRKPDKAVEEDSRVFSAYQDCIQLQLQLNLAHNAVQRLRVALGASRKMLNETSDPKDLIQTSSTEQLRTIIRYLLDTLLSLLHSSNVLQSTFHAQACEELFKHLCISGTPKIRLHTGLLLVQLCGGERWWGQFLSNVLQELYNSEQLLIFPQDRVFMLLSCIGQRSLSNSGVLESLLNLLDNLLSPLQPQLPVHRRTEGVLDIPMISWVVMLVSRLLDYVATVEDEAAAAKKPLNGKDRERFLTGNQWSLINNNLHTQNINRSS
;
A
#
# COMPACT_ATOMS: atom_id res chain seq x y z
N GLU A 1 51.03 -11.11 -17.95
CA GLU A 1 50.83 -12.55 -18.25
C GLU A 1 50.24 -13.34 -17.06
N GLY A 2 49.35 -12.74 -16.24
CA GLY A 2 48.78 -13.41 -15.05
C GLY A 2 47.27 -13.64 -15.06
N GLU A 3 46.53 -13.08 -16.03
CA GLU A 3 45.06 -13.16 -16.05
C GLU A 3 44.53 -14.44 -16.72
N SER A 4 45.30 -15.04 -17.64
CA SER A 4 44.90 -16.26 -18.36
C SER A 4 45.00 -17.55 -17.54
N ALA A 5 45.77 -17.56 -16.44
CA ALA A 5 45.99 -18.75 -15.62
C ALA A 5 44.80 -19.07 -14.68
N ASN A 6 44.02 -18.07 -14.29
CA ASN A 6 42.88 -18.22 -13.36
C ASN A 6 41.53 -18.37 -14.08
N GLN A 7 41.49 -18.12 -15.40
CA GLN A 7 40.30 -18.26 -16.23
C GLN A 7 39.62 -19.65 -16.10
N PRO A 8 40.32 -20.80 -16.19
CA PRO A 8 39.67 -22.11 -16.07
C PRO A 8 39.08 -22.39 -14.68
N GLU A 9 39.65 -21.82 -13.62
CA GLU A 9 39.15 -21.95 -12.25
C GLU A 9 37.86 -21.14 -12.06
N ILE A 10 37.81 -19.92 -12.61
CA ILE A 10 36.61 -19.07 -12.58
C ILE A 10 35.49 -19.67 -13.44
N ASP A 11 35.81 -20.27 -14.59
CA ASP A 11 34.85 -21.01 -15.43
C ASP A 11 34.25 -22.22 -14.69
N GLN A 12 35.06 -22.95 -13.93
CA GLN A 12 34.59 -24.06 -13.09
C GLN A 12 33.67 -23.57 -11.95
N HIS A 13 34.03 -22.45 -11.30
CA HIS A 13 33.18 -21.82 -10.29
C HIS A 13 31.86 -21.30 -10.88
N LEU A 14 31.89 -20.77 -12.11
CA LEU A 14 30.68 -20.34 -12.82
C LEU A 14 29.76 -21.53 -13.09
N ALA A 15 30.29 -22.63 -13.61
CA ALA A 15 29.50 -23.84 -13.87
C ALA A 15 28.85 -24.38 -12.58
N MET A 16 29.61 -24.39 -11.48
CA MET A 16 29.10 -24.79 -10.16
C MET A 16 27.99 -23.88 -9.65
N MET A 17 28.16 -22.56 -9.80
CA MET A 17 27.15 -21.58 -9.37
C MET A 17 25.87 -21.62 -10.23
N VAL A 18 25.99 -21.91 -11.53
CA VAL A 18 24.83 -22.11 -12.42
C VAL A 18 24.06 -23.36 -12.01
N ALA A 19 24.74 -24.49 -11.77
CA ALA A 19 24.09 -25.72 -11.30
C ALA A 19 23.39 -25.51 -9.94
N LEU A 20 24.02 -24.78 -9.02
CA LEU A 20 23.41 -24.41 -7.74
C LEU A 20 22.17 -23.52 -7.93
N GLN A 21 22.23 -22.55 -8.85
CA GLN A 21 21.09 -21.69 -9.16
C GLN A 21 19.89 -22.52 -9.69
N GLU A 22 20.14 -23.49 -10.57
CA GLU A 22 19.11 -24.38 -11.12
C GLU A 22 18.49 -25.29 -10.04
N ASP A 23 19.32 -25.84 -9.14
CA ASP A 23 18.83 -26.62 -7.99
C ASP A 23 17.93 -25.79 -7.06
N ILE A 24 18.36 -24.57 -6.71
CA ILE A 24 17.56 -23.67 -5.86
C ILE A 24 16.26 -23.29 -6.58
N GLN A 25 16.29 -23.05 -7.90
CA GLN A 25 15.09 -22.77 -8.69
C GLN A 25 14.10 -23.93 -8.64
N CYS A 26 14.58 -25.17 -8.77
CA CYS A 26 13.74 -26.36 -8.66
C CYS A 26 13.09 -26.47 -7.28
N ARG A 27 13.88 -26.29 -6.21
CA ARG A 27 13.37 -26.29 -4.83
C ARG A 27 12.35 -25.17 -4.58
N TYR A 28 12.59 -23.98 -5.11
CA TYR A 28 11.66 -22.86 -5.05
C TYR A 28 10.32 -23.18 -5.72
N ASN A 29 10.35 -23.71 -6.96
CA ASN A 29 9.14 -24.10 -7.68
C ASN A 29 8.33 -25.16 -6.91
N LEU A 30 9.00 -26.13 -6.31
CA LEU A 30 8.35 -27.15 -5.48
C LEU A 30 7.72 -26.56 -4.21
N ALA A 31 8.42 -25.63 -3.55
CA ALA A 31 7.89 -24.93 -2.39
C ALA A 31 6.65 -24.09 -2.73
N CYS A 32 6.66 -23.39 -3.88
CA CYS A 32 5.49 -22.66 -4.39
C CYS A 32 4.31 -23.60 -4.64
N HIS A 33 4.53 -24.73 -5.30
CA HIS A 33 3.46 -25.70 -5.55
C HIS A 33 2.89 -26.29 -4.25
N ARG A 34 3.74 -26.53 -3.26
CA ARG A 34 3.32 -26.94 -1.91
C ARG A 34 2.46 -25.88 -1.24
N LEU A 35 2.85 -24.60 -1.32
CA LEU A 35 2.08 -23.48 -0.77
C LEU A 35 0.74 -23.33 -1.50
N GLU A 36 0.70 -23.41 -2.82
CA GLU A 36 -0.52 -23.39 -3.62
C GLU A 36 -1.48 -24.50 -3.22
N THR A 37 -0.97 -25.72 -3.03
CA THR A 37 -1.79 -26.87 -2.59
C THR A 37 -2.39 -26.65 -1.20
N LEU A 38 -1.59 -26.10 -0.27
CA LEU A 38 -2.07 -25.76 1.07
C LEU A 38 -3.14 -24.67 1.01
N LEU A 39 -2.95 -23.65 0.19
CA LEU A 39 -3.92 -22.56 0.03
C LEU A 39 -5.22 -23.03 -0.65
N GLN A 40 -5.15 -23.95 -1.63
CA GLN A 40 -6.33 -24.55 -2.25
C GLN A 40 -7.14 -25.41 -1.27
N SER A 41 -6.49 -26.02 -0.27
CA SER A 41 -7.16 -26.81 0.76
C SER A 41 -7.86 -25.96 1.84
N ILE A 42 -7.57 -24.66 1.88
CA ILE A 42 -8.27 -23.70 2.74
C ILE A 42 -9.49 -23.24 1.95
N ASP A 43 -10.64 -23.88 2.19
CA ASP A 43 -11.93 -23.37 1.74
C ASP A 43 -12.09 -21.94 2.28
N LEU A 44 -11.87 -20.93 1.43
CA LEU A 44 -12.24 -19.55 1.69
C LEU A 44 -13.74 -19.42 1.37
N PRO A 45 -14.64 -19.40 2.37
CA PRO A 45 -16.01 -18.97 2.08
C PRO A 45 -15.98 -17.54 1.53
N PRO A 46 -16.98 -17.13 0.72
CA PRO A 46 -17.03 -15.80 0.14
C PRO A 46 -16.83 -14.73 1.22
N LEU A 47 -15.93 -13.79 0.93
CA LEU A 47 -15.44 -12.73 1.81
C LEU A 47 -16.55 -11.72 2.12
N ASN A 48 -17.53 -12.11 2.94
CA ASN A 48 -18.43 -11.18 3.60
C ASN A 48 -17.87 -10.86 5.00
N SER A 49 -17.83 -9.57 5.35
CA SER A 49 -17.47 -9.02 6.67
C SER A 49 -17.99 -9.80 7.90
N ALA A 50 -19.13 -10.49 7.81
CA ALA A 50 -19.69 -11.34 8.86
C ALA A 50 -18.89 -12.64 9.15
N ASN A 51 -18.00 -13.06 8.24
CA ASN A 51 -17.29 -14.35 8.32
C ASN A 51 -15.93 -14.27 9.04
N ASN A 52 -15.38 -13.07 9.29
CA ASN A 52 -14.20 -12.92 10.16
C ASN A 52 -14.47 -13.50 11.56
N ALA A 53 -15.71 -13.39 12.05
CA ALA A 53 -16.15 -13.99 13.31
C ALA A 53 -16.21 -15.53 13.28
N GLN A 54 -16.44 -16.15 12.11
CA GLN A 54 -16.47 -17.61 11.96
C GLN A 54 -15.07 -18.23 12.00
N TYR A 55 -14.03 -17.48 11.59
CA TYR A 55 -12.63 -17.87 11.78
C TYR A 55 -12.30 -18.06 13.27
N PHE A 56 -12.82 -17.19 14.13
CA PHE A 56 -12.70 -17.30 15.59
C PHE A 56 -13.56 -18.42 16.20
N LEU A 57 -14.53 -18.97 15.47
CA LEU A 57 -15.40 -20.06 15.89
C LEU A 57 -14.93 -21.45 15.39
N ARG A 58 -13.92 -21.50 14.52
CA ARG A 58 -13.25 -22.76 14.13
C ARG A 58 -12.56 -23.34 15.38
N LYS A 59 -12.61 -24.67 15.55
CA LYS A 59 -11.91 -25.33 16.68
C LYS A 59 -10.43 -24.90 16.66
N PRO A 60 -9.91 -24.29 17.74
CA PRO A 60 -8.63 -23.59 17.72
C PRO A 60 -7.48 -24.49 17.28
N ASP A 61 -7.48 -25.77 17.66
CA ASP A 61 -6.36 -26.67 17.37
C ASP A 61 -6.17 -26.97 15.87
N LYS A 62 -7.24 -27.13 15.09
CA LYS A 62 -7.12 -27.48 13.67
C LYS A 62 -6.77 -26.29 12.80
N ALA A 63 -7.32 -25.12 13.10
CA ALA A 63 -7.03 -23.88 12.38
C ALA A 63 -5.59 -23.41 12.61
N VAL A 64 -5.10 -23.51 13.85
CA VAL A 64 -3.72 -23.13 14.21
C VAL A 64 -2.68 -24.02 13.54
N GLU A 65 -2.95 -25.33 13.41
CA GLU A 65 -2.05 -26.23 12.68
C GLU A 65 -2.04 -25.96 11.16
N GLU A 66 -3.21 -25.74 10.55
CA GLU A 66 -3.31 -25.38 9.12
C GLU A 66 -2.56 -24.06 8.83
N ASP A 67 -2.79 -23.04 9.65
CA ASP A 67 -2.10 -21.73 9.55
C ASP A 67 -0.60 -21.86 9.75
N SER A 68 -0.16 -22.70 10.69
CA SER A 68 1.26 -22.95 10.92
C SER A 68 1.94 -23.61 9.72
N ARG A 69 1.26 -24.56 9.05
CA ARG A 69 1.77 -25.22 7.84
C ARG A 69 1.86 -24.25 6.67
N VAL A 70 0.84 -23.40 6.48
CA VAL A 70 0.84 -22.35 5.44
C VAL A 70 1.96 -21.35 5.70
N PHE A 71 2.08 -20.87 6.94
CA PHE A 71 3.12 -19.93 7.32
C PHE A 71 4.52 -20.51 7.12
N SER A 72 4.74 -21.77 7.50
CA SER A 72 6.00 -22.47 7.27
C SER A 72 6.31 -22.60 5.78
N ALA A 73 5.33 -23.03 4.95
CA ALA A 73 5.54 -23.18 3.51
C ALA A 73 5.83 -21.83 2.83
N TYR A 74 5.16 -20.76 3.26
CA TYR A 74 5.43 -19.41 2.79
C TYR A 74 6.82 -18.92 3.19
N GLN A 75 7.24 -19.18 4.42
CA GLN A 75 8.58 -18.83 4.91
C GLN A 75 9.67 -19.57 4.11
N ASP A 76 9.46 -20.86 3.80
CA ASP A 76 10.34 -21.64 2.94
C ASP A 76 10.47 -21.01 1.54
N CYS A 77 9.34 -20.57 0.94
CA CYS A 77 9.34 -19.87 -0.35
C CYS A 77 10.16 -18.58 -0.30
N ILE A 78 10.00 -17.76 0.74
CA ILE A 78 10.78 -16.53 0.93
C ILE A 78 12.28 -16.83 1.02
N GLN A 79 12.66 -17.83 1.81
CA GLN A 79 14.07 -18.20 1.97
C GLN A 79 14.69 -18.70 0.66
N LEU A 80 13.96 -19.53 -0.08
CA LEU A 80 14.41 -20.04 -1.38
C LEU A 80 14.49 -18.92 -2.43
N GLN A 81 13.54 -17.99 -2.45
CA GLN A 81 13.60 -16.81 -3.32
C GLN A 81 14.82 -15.93 -3.01
N LEU A 82 15.15 -15.75 -1.72
CA LEU A 82 16.36 -15.03 -1.32
C LEU A 82 17.63 -15.75 -1.80
N GLN A 83 17.72 -17.07 -1.57
CA GLN A 83 18.85 -17.88 -2.02
C GLN A 83 19.00 -17.83 -3.55
N LEU A 84 17.89 -17.89 -4.28
CA LEU A 84 17.87 -17.80 -5.74
C LEU A 84 18.40 -16.45 -6.21
N ASN A 85 17.98 -15.35 -5.59
CA ASN A 85 18.48 -14.01 -5.90
C ASN A 85 19.99 -13.89 -5.61
N LEU A 86 20.48 -14.47 -4.52
CA LEU A 86 21.92 -14.47 -4.21
C LEU A 86 22.72 -15.28 -5.22
N ALA A 87 22.27 -16.49 -5.56
CA ALA A 87 22.90 -17.35 -6.56
C ALA A 87 22.92 -16.68 -7.94
N HIS A 88 21.79 -16.10 -8.35
CA HIS A 88 21.70 -15.34 -9.60
C HIS A 88 22.73 -14.20 -9.65
N ASN A 89 22.82 -13.40 -8.59
CA ASN A 89 23.78 -12.30 -8.53
C ASN A 89 25.23 -12.79 -8.53
N ALA A 90 25.54 -13.91 -7.88
CA ALA A 90 26.86 -14.53 -7.90
C ALA A 90 27.25 -14.99 -9.31
N VAL A 91 26.33 -15.69 -10.01
CA VAL A 91 26.50 -16.11 -11.41
C VAL A 91 26.75 -14.90 -12.32
N GLN A 92 25.98 -13.82 -12.18
CA GLN A 92 26.18 -12.61 -12.98
C GLN A 92 27.56 -11.97 -12.73
N ARG A 93 28.00 -11.90 -11.47
CA ARG A 93 29.32 -11.37 -11.12
C ARG A 93 30.46 -12.20 -11.72
N LEU A 94 30.36 -13.53 -11.67
CA LEU A 94 31.34 -14.44 -12.26
C LEU A 94 31.39 -14.31 -13.79
N ARG A 95 30.22 -14.21 -14.45
CA ARG A 95 30.15 -13.94 -15.89
C ARG A 95 30.87 -12.65 -16.26
N VAL A 96 30.65 -11.57 -15.51
CA VAL A 96 31.34 -10.29 -15.72
C VAL A 96 32.86 -10.41 -15.50
N ALA A 97 33.29 -11.15 -14.49
CA ALA A 97 34.72 -11.39 -14.23
C ALA A 97 35.41 -12.17 -15.38
N LEU A 98 34.68 -13.07 -16.04
CA LEU A 98 35.15 -13.82 -17.21
C LEU A 98 35.14 -13.02 -18.52
N GLY A 99 34.88 -11.71 -18.45
CA GLY A 99 34.86 -10.84 -19.63
C GLY A 99 33.54 -10.85 -20.39
N ALA A 100 32.48 -11.47 -19.86
CA ALA A 100 31.14 -11.17 -20.37
C ALA A 100 30.93 -9.67 -20.17
N SER A 101 30.65 -8.96 -21.27
CA SER A 101 30.33 -7.54 -21.20
C SER A 101 29.33 -7.35 -20.06
N ARG A 102 29.64 -6.48 -19.08
CA ARG A 102 28.58 -5.93 -18.23
C ARG A 102 27.52 -5.54 -19.23
N LYS A 103 26.27 -6.00 -19.07
CA LYS A 103 25.15 -5.36 -19.74
C LYS A 103 25.17 -3.92 -19.24
N MET A 104 26.03 -3.08 -19.82
CA MET A 104 25.78 -1.66 -19.94
C MET A 104 24.37 -1.64 -20.49
N LEU A 105 23.49 -0.97 -19.77
CA LEU A 105 22.12 -0.74 -20.20
C LEU A 105 22.21 -0.47 -21.70
N ASN A 106 21.77 -1.42 -22.52
CA ASN A 106 21.75 -1.18 -23.95
C ASN A 106 20.84 0.04 -24.05
N GLU A 107 21.35 1.17 -24.55
CA GLU A 107 20.57 2.40 -24.70
C GLU A 107 19.35 2.18 -25.61
N THR A 108 19.27 1.00 -26.23
CA THR A 108 18.19 0.47 -27.07
C THR A 108 17.23 -0.52 -26.36
N SER A 109 17.42 -0.86 -25.08
CA SER A 109 16.45 -1.70 -24.36
C SER A 109 15.18 -0.90 -24.07
N ASP A 110 14.02 -1.47 -24.43
CA ASP A 110 12.73 -0.86 -24.13
C ASP A 110 12.64 -0.60 -22.62
N PRO A 111 12.34 0.62 -22.16
CA PRO A 111 12.19 0.92 -20.73
C PRO A 111 11.18 -0.01 -20.04
N LYS A 112 10.20 -0.55 -20.77
CA LYS A 112 9.26 -1.55 -20.24
C LYS A 112 9.94 -2.86 -19.88
N ASP A 113 10.85 -3.35 -20.71
CA ASP A 113 11.60 -4.58 -20.46
C ASP A 113 12.54 -4.40 -19.25
N LEU A 114 13.11 -3.20 -19.10
CA LEU A 114 13.95 -2.89 -17.94
C LEU A 114 13.16 -2.90 -16.64
N ILE A 115 11.94 -2.35 -16.64
CA ILE A 115 11.05 -2.36 -15.47
C ILE A 115 10.61 -3.79 -15.14
N GLN A 116 10.24 -4.58 -16.15
CA GLN A 116 9.79 -5.97 -15.95
C GLN A 116 10.90 -6.90 -15.46
N THR A 117 12.15 -6.64 -15.85
CA THR A 117 13.32 -7.43 -15.43
C THR A 117 13.98 -6.93 -14.14
N SER A 118 13.54 -5.77 -13.63
CA SER A 118 14.05 -5.21 -12.38
C SER A 118 13.47 -5.90 -11.16
N SER A 119 14.27 -6.02 -10.09
CA SER A 119 13.75 -6.53 -8.82
C SER A 119 12.73 -5.58 -8.21
N THR A 120 11.73 -6.12 -7.51
CA THR A 120 10.71 -5.32 -6.82
C THR A 120 11.33 -4.33 -5.83
N GLU A 121 12.46 -4.68 -5.21
CA GLU A 121 13.13 -3.82 -4.23
C GLU A 121 13.85 -2.64 -4.87
N GLN A 122 14.45 -2.83 -6.05
CA GLN A 122 15.00 -1.73 -6.84
C GLN A 122 13.89 -0.76 -7.26
N LEU A 123 12.75 -1.27 -7.75
CA LEU A 123 11.62 -0.44 -8.13
C LEU A 123 11.06 0.35 -6.93
N ARG A 124 10.89 -0.29 -5.77
CA ARG A 124 10.47 0.41 -4.54
C ARG A 124 11.45 1.50 -4.11
N THR A 125 12.74 1.24 -4.24
CA THR A 125 13.80 2.20 -3.91
C THR A 125 13.72 3.41 -4.83
N ILE A 126 13.60 3.18 -6.15
CA ILE A 126 13.43 4.23 -7.15
C ILE A 126 12.16 5.04 -6.90
N ILE A 127 11.01 4.39 -6.68
CA ILE A 127 9.73 5.04 -6.34
C ILE A 127 9.89 5.93 -5.12
N ARG A 128 10.56 5.44 -4.06
CA ARG A 128 10.78 6.23 -2.85
C ARG A 128 11.61 7.48 -3.14
N TYR A 129 12.72 7.35 -3.86
CA TYR A 129 13.55 8.52 -4.21
C TYR A 129 12.81 9.52 -5.10
N LEU A 130 11.99 9.03 -6.03
CA LEU A 130 11.11 9.87 -6.86
C LEU A 130 10.08 10.62 -6.00
N LEU A 131 9.40 9.95 -5.08
CA LEU A 131 8.46 10.59 -4.16
C LEU A 131 9.15 11.64 -3.28
N ASP A 132 10.32 11.33 -2.72
CA ASP A 132 11.10 12.25 -1.89
C ASP A 132 11.53 13.49 -2.71
N THR A 133 11.88 13.30 -3.99
CA THR A 133 12.26 14.38 -4.90
C THR A 133 11.06 15.20 -5.34
N LEU A 134 9.93 14.58 -5.65
CA LEU A 134 8.69 15.31 -5.98
C LEU A 134 8.27 16.17 -4.79
N LEU A 135 8.22 15.61 -3.58
CA LEU A 135 7.88 16.34 -2.36
C LEU A 135 8.82 17.51 -2.07
N SER A 136 10.12 17.39 -2.38
CA SER A 136 11.06 18.50 -2.19
C SER A 136 10.86 19.62 -3.22
N LEU A 137 10.48 19.27 -4.45
CA LEU A 137 10.22 20.23 -5.54
C LEU A 137 8.87 20.97 -5.42
N LEU A 138 7.90 20.44 -4.66
CA LEU A 138 6.59 21.08 -4.45
C LEU A 138 6.68 22.47 -3.85
N HIS A 139 7.69 22.75 -3.03
CA HIS A 139 7.87 24.07 -2.44
C HIS A 139 8.37 25.11 -3.45
N SER A 140 8.80 24.68 -4.65
CA SER A 140 9.55 25.52 -5.59
C SER A 140 8.88 25.70 -6.95
N SER A 141 7.91 24.85 -7.34
CA SER A 141 7.27 24.97 -8.66
C SER A 141 5.81 24.51 -8.68
N ASN A 142 4.93 25.38 -9.19
CA ASN A 142 3.52 25.07 -9.44
C ASN A 142 3.31 24.25 -10.73
N VAL A 143 4.38 24.01 -11.51
CA VAL A 143 4.30 23.32 -12.81
C VAL A 143 3.84 21.87 -12.66
N LEU A 144 4.10 21.25 -11.51
CA LEU A 144 3.66 19.88 -11.24
C LEU A 144 2.13 19.76 -11.13
N GLN A 145 1.41 20.81 -10.75
CA GLN A 145 -0.05 20.76 -10.62
C GLN A 145 -0.77 20.44 -11.93
N SER A 146 -0.22 20.86 -13.09
CA SER A 146 -0.83 20.57 -14.40
C SER A 146 -0.69 19.12 -14.84
N THR A 147 0.23 18.36 -14.25
CA THR A 147 0.48 16.94 -14.57
C THR A 147 -0.38 16.01 -13.72
N PHE A 148 -0.75 16.43 -12.50
CA PHE A 148 -1.52 15.63 -11.56
C PHE A 148 -3.03 15.92 -11.67
N HIS A 149 -3.64 15.35 -12.71
CA HIS A 149 -5.09 15.34 -12.85
C HIS A 149 -5.73 14.17 -12.07
N ALA A 150 -7.06 14.23 -11.86
CA ALA A 150 -7.80 13.28 -11.03
C ALA A 150 -7.49 11.79 -11.34
N GLN A 151 -7.53 11.41 -12.63
CA GLN A 151 -7.25 10.04 -13.05
C GLN A 151 -5.81 9.58 -12.75
N ALA A 152 -4.80 10.45 -12.92
CA ALA A 152 -3.42 10.11 -12.58
C ALA A 152 -3.26 9.90 -11.06
N CYS A 153 -3.93 10.73 -10.26
CA CYS A 153 -3.95 10.59 -8.80
C CYS A 153 -4.65 9.31 -8.34
N GLU A 154 -5.68 8.87 -9.04
CA GLU A 154 -6.38 7.61 -8.78
C GLU A 154 -5.49 6.39 -9.02
N GLU A 155 -4.81 6.34 -10.17
CA GLU A 155 -3.85 5.27 -10.46
C GLU A 155 -2.68 5.26 -9.47
N LEU A 156 -2.16 6.44 -9.11
CA LEU A 156 -1.13 6.56 -8.07
C LEU A 156 -1.62 6.07 -6.71
N PHE A 157 -2.87 6.38 -6.34
CA PHE A 157 -3.45 5.90 -5.10
C PHE A 157 -3.58 4.37 -5.12
N LYS A 158 -4.12 3.79 -6.20
CA LYS A 158 -4.28 2.34 -6.33
C LYS A 158 -2.94 1.61 -6.24
N HIS A 159 -1.92 2.08 -6.96
CA HIS A 159 -0.65 1.39 -7.02
C HIS A 159 0.26 1.64 -5.81
N LEU A 160 0.24 2.85 -5.23
CA LEU A 160 1.19 3.24 -4.18
C LEU A 160 0.55 3.31 -2.79
N CYS A 161 -0.69 3.79 -2.66
CA CYS A 161 -1.38 3.90 -1.37
C CYS A 161 -1.99 2.56 -0.91
N ILE A 162 -2.47 1.71 -1.84
CA ILE A 162 -3.02 0.39 -1.48
C ILE A 162 -1.89 -0.64 -1.41
N SER A 163 -1.14 -0.80 -2.51
CA SER A 163 -0.14 -1.86 -2.67
C SER A 163 1.27 -1.51 -2.19
N GLY A 164 1.55 -0.23 -1.88
CA GLY A 164 2.88 0.22 -1.47
C GLY A 164 3.26 -0.19 -0.04
N THR A 165 4.54 -0.02 0.29
CA THR A 165 5.04 -0.17 1.68
C THR A 165 4.56 0.99 2.55
N PRO A 166 4.56 0.87 3.89
CA PRO A 166 4.07 1.94 4.78
C PRO A 166 4.69 3.31 4.49
N LYS A 167 6.00 3.36 4.22
CA LYS A 167 6.69 4.61 3.86
C LYS A 167 6.20 5.17 2.52
N ILE A 168 6.06 4.34 1.50
CA ILE A 168 5.56 4.76 0.17
C ILE A 168 4.15 5.33 0.30
N ARG A 169 3.24 4.61 0.99
CA ARG A 169 1.86 5.06 1.21
C ARG A 169 1.79 6.45 1.85
N LEU A 170 2.62 6.67 2.87
CA LEU A 170 2.71 7.94 3.60
C LEU A 170 3.15 9.09 2.68
N HIS A 171 4.24 8.86 1.91
CA HIS A 171 4.82 9.89 1.06
C HIS A 171 3.91 10.18 -0.14
N THR A 172 3.27 9.17 -0.71
CA THR A 172 2.25 9.36 -1.75
C THR A 172 1.03 10.10 -1.20
N GLY A 173 0.48 9.73 -0.04
CA GLY A 173 -0.65 10.43 0.55
C GLY A 173 -0.35 11.90 0.84
N LEU A 174 0.86 12.19 1.35
CA LEU A 174 1.33 13.56 1.54
C LEU A 174 1.44 14.33 0.21
N LEU A 175 2.04 13.71 -0.81
CA LEU A 175 2.19 14.28 -2.14
C LEU A 175 0.83 14.66 -2.75
N LEU A 176 -0.15 13.75 -2.68
CA LEU A 176 -1.49 13.96 -3.21
C LEU A 176 -2.22 15.10 -2.49
N VAL A 177 -2.14 15.17 -1.15
CA VAL A 177 -2.75 16.27 -0.38
C VAL A 177 -2.11 17.61 -0.72
N GLN A 178 -0.79 17.66 -0.87
CA GLN A 178 -0.08 18.90 -1.17
C GLN A 178 -0.33 19.40 -2.60
N LEU A 179 -0.47 18.50 -3.58
CA LEU A 179 -0.72 18.86 -4.97
C LEU A 179 -2.19 19.13 -5.27
N CYS A 180 -3.07 18.25 -4.80
CA CYS A 180 -4.46 18.18 -5.24
C CYS A 180 -5.46 18.51 -4.13
N GLY A 181 -5.01 18.67 -2.88
CA GLY A 181 -5.89 18.87 -1.73
C GLY A 181 -6.69 20.18 -1.73
N GLY A 182 -6.45 21.09 -2.67
CA GLY A 182 -7.25 22.31 -2.90
C GLY A 182 -8.10 22.27 -4.18
N GLU A 183 -8.09 21.16 -4.91
CA GLU A 183 -8.82 21.03 -6.17
C GLU A 183 -10.32 20.76 -5.94
N ARG A 184 -11.17 21.27 -6.84
CA ARG A 184 -12.64 21.12 -6.72
C ARG A 184 -13.11 19.67 -6.82
N TRP A 185 -12.38 18.83 -7.54
CA TRP A 185 -12.69 17.42 -7.72
C TRP A 185 -12.18 16.54 -6.57
N TRP A 186 -11.38 17.10 -5.64
CA TRP A 186 -10.71 16.33 -4.60
C TRP A 186 -11.68 15.65 -3.62
N GLY A 187 -12.75 16.34 -3.22
CA GLY A 187 -13.79 15.74 -2.38
C GLY A 187 -14.49 14.56 -3.06
N GLN A 188 -14.80 14.70 -4.35
CA GLN A 188 -15.39 13.61 -5.14
C GLN A 188 -14.40 12.45 -5.31
N PHE A 189 -13.12 12.74 -5.51
CA PHE A 189 -12.07 11.73 -5.59
C PHE A 189 -12.02 10.87 -4.33
N LEU A 190 -12.01 11.47 -3.12
CA LEU A 190 -12.02 10.69 -1.88
C LEU A 190 -13.29 9.86 -1.72
N SER A 191 -14.43 10.40 -2.15
CA SER A 191 -15.72 9.71 -2.11
C SER A 191 -15.73 8.49 -3.04
N ASN A 192 -15.19 8.63 -4.25
CA ASN A 192 -15.04 7.54 -5.22
C ASN A 192 -14.10 6.45 -4.71
N VAL A 193 -12.93 6.84 -4.18
CA VAL A 193 -11.97 5.89 -3.60
C VAL A 193 -12.58 5.12 -2.43
N LEU A 194 -13.34 5.80 -1.56
CA LEU A 194 -14.04 5.15 -0.46
C LEU A 194 -15.11 4.16 -0.98
N GLN A 195 -15.87 4.55 -2.00
CA GLN A 195 -16.87 3.70 -2.62
C GLN A 195 -16.28 2.47 -3.31
N GLU A 196 -15.17 2.65 -4.04
CA GLU A 196 -14.50 1.53 -4.71
C GLU A 196 -13.90 0.54 -3.71
N LEU A 197 -13.36 1.02 -2.58
CA LEU A 197 -12.62 0.19 -1.64
C LEU A 197 -13.46 -0.45 -0.53
N TYR A 198 -14.59 0.14 -0.16
CA TYR A 198 -15.36 -0.27 1.01
C TYR A 198 -16.81 -0.67 0.73
N ASN A 199 -17.19 -0.80 -0.56
CA ASN A 199 -18.47 -1.40 -0.93
C ASN A 199 -18.53 -2.89 -0.58
N SER A 200 -19.73 -3.41 -0.35
CA SER A 200 -19.96 -4.81 0.01
C SER A 200 -19.62 -5.82 -1.10
N GLU A 201 -19.52 -5.38 -2.35
CA GLU A 201 -19.18 -6.22 -3.50
C GLU A 201 -17.66 -6.26 -3.78
N GLN A 202 -16.85 -5.52 -3.01
CA GLN A 202 -15.42 -5.41 -3.23
C GLN A 202 -14.69 -6.69 -2.82
N LEU A 203 -13.96 -7.28 -3.77
CA LEU A 203 -13.20 -8.52 -3.60
C LEU A 203 -11.69 -8.30 -3.41
N LEU A 204 -11.21 -7.06 -3.58
CA LEU A 204 -9.80 -6.73 -3.42
C LEU A 204 -9.32 -6.96 -1.97
N ILE A 205 -8.29 -7.79 -1.78
CA ILE A 205 -7.65 -7.97 -0.48
C ILE A 205 -6.57 -6.90 -0.29
N PHE A 206 -6.79 -6.01 0.68
CA PHE A 206 -5.84 -4.96 1.04
C PHE A 206 -5.94 -4.64 2.54
N PRO A 207 -4.95 -3.95 3.14
CA PRO A 207 -4.99 -3.63 4.56
C PRO A 207 -5.98 -2.48 4.85
N GLN A 208 -7.27 -2.81 4.90
CA GLN A 208 -8.40 -1.89 5.02
C GLN A 208 -8.18 -0.83 6.10
N ASP A 209 -7.95 -1.22 7.34
CA ASP A 209 -7.77 -0.26 8.46
C ASP A 209 -6.64 0.75 8.20
N ARG A 210 -5.53 0.30 7.60
CA ARG A 210 -4.38 1.16 7.33
C ARG A 210 -4.67 2.15 6.19
N VAL A 211 -5.37 1.70 5.16
CA VAL A 211 -5.80 2.55 4.05
C VAL A 211 -6.89 3.52 4.52
N PHE A 212 -7.79 3.09 5.40
CA PHE A 212 -8.82 3.95 6.01
C PHE A 212 -8.19 5.05 6.86
N MET A 213 -7.18 4.71 7.67
CA MET A 213 -6.43 5.70 8.46
C MET A 213 -5.69 6.70 7.57
N LEU A 214 -5.13 6.25 6.45
CA LEU A 214 -4.52 7.13 5.46
C LEU A 214 -5.56 8.08 4.84
N LEU A 215 -6.72 7.56 4.42
CA LEU A 215 -7.83 8.36 3.89
C LEU A 215 -8.34 9.38 4.92
N SER A 216 -8.43 8.99 6.19
CA SER A 216 -8.79 9.89 7.29
C SER A 216 -7.80 11.06 7.40
N CYS A 217 -6.49 10.78 7.42
CA CYS A 217 -5.47 11.81 7.50
C CYS A 217 -5.45 12.72 6.26
N ILE A 218 -5.67 12.13 5.08
CA ILE A 218 -5.81 12.87 3.83
C ILE A 218 -7.01 13.83 3.93
N GLY A 219 -8.19 13.32 4.33
CA GLY A 219 -9.40 14.12 4.49
C GLY A 219 -9.21 15.27 5.48
N GLN A 220 -8.66 14.99 6.68
CA GLN A 220 -8.42 15.99 7.73
C GLN A 220 -7.58 17.17 7.24
N ARG A 221 -6.52 16.88 6.45
CA ARG A 221 -5.64 17.92 5.92
C ARG A 221 -6.24 18.71 4.75
N SER A 222 -7.32 18.22 4.14
CA SER A 222 -7.98 18.85 3.01
C SER A 222 -9.26 19.61 3.35
N LEU A 223 -9.72 19.57 4.62
CA LEU A 223 -11.00 20.14 5.04
C LEU A 223 -11.19 21.62 4.73
N SER A 224 -10.12 22.41 4.70
CA SER A 224 -10.18 23.86 4.58
C SER A 224 -10.53 24.37 3.17
N ASN A 225 -10.35 23.59 2.10
CA ASN A 225 -10.40 24.13 0.73
C ASN A 225 -11.07 23.26 -0.36
N SER A 226 -11.57 22.05 -0.06
CA SER A 226 -11.82 21.05 -1.13
C SER A 226 -13.22 20.43 -1.19
N GLY A 227 -14.18 20.94 -0.42
CA GLY A 227 -15.55 20.38 -0.43
C GLY A 227 -15.60 18.89 -0.04
N VAL A 228 -14.59 18.39 0.69
CA VAL A 228 -14.50 16.98 1.09
C VAL A 228 -15.68 16.56 1.94
N LEU A 229 -16.04 17.37 2.94
CA LEU A 229 -17.20 17.08 3.78
C LEU A 229 -18.49 17.08 2.97
N GLU A 230 -18.68 18.05 2.08
CA GLU A 230 -19.84 18.12 1.18
C GLU A 230 -19.94 16.89 0.28
N SER A 231 -18.84 16.46 -0.32
CA SER A 231 -18.81 15.28 -1.20
C SER A 231 -19.12 13.99 -0.44
N LEU A 232 -18.59 13.84 0.78
CA LEU A 232 -18.89 12.69 1.64
C LEU A 232 -20.34 12.68 2.12
N LEU A 233 -20.92 13.85 2.42
CA LEU A 233 -22.33 13.97 2.77
C LEU A 233 -23.24 13.67 1.57
N ASN A 234 -22.87 14.10 0.37
CA ASN A 234 -23.59 13.74 -0.86
C ASN A 234 -23.52 12.24 -1.14
N LEU A 235 -22.37 11.60 -0.90
CA LEU A 235 -22.24 10.14 -0.98
C LEU A 235 -23.17 9.45 0.03
N LEU A 236 -23.21 9.94 1.27
CA LEU A 236 -24.09 9.42 2.29
C LEU A 236 -25.58 9.59 1.93
N ASP A 237 -25.98 10.74 1.38
CA ASP A 237 -27.34 10.96 0.89
C ASP A 237 -27.71 9.98 -0.24
N ASN A 238 -26.81 9.74 -1.19
CA ASN A 238 -27.01 8.75 -2.25
C ASN A 238 -27.18 7.33 -1.71
N LEU A 239 -26.35 6.93 -0.74
CA LEU A 239 -26.44 5.61 -0.11
C LEU A 239 -27.71 5.44 0.74
N LEU A 240 -28.24 6.53 1.31
CA LEU A 240 -29.48 6.54 2.08
C LEU A 240 -30.74 6.81 1.24
N SER A 241 -30.59 7.17 -0.04
CA SER A 241 -31.71 7.43 -0.96
C SER A 241 -32.79 6.33 -1.00
N PRO A 242 -32.49 5.02 -0.84
CA PRO A 242 -33.52 3.97 -0.81
C PRO A 242 -34.46 4.06 0.41
N LEU A 243 -34.09 4.83 1.45
CA LEU A 243 -34.91 5.05 2.65
C LEU A 243 -35.89 6.23 2.51
N GLN A 244 -35.77 7.05 1.45
CA GLN A 244 -36.57 8.27 1.33
C GLN A 244 -38.04 7.97 0.94
N PRO A 245 -39.03 8.50 1.66
CA PRO A 245 -40.44 8.12 1.53
C PRO A 245 -41.17 8.63 0.27
N GLN A 246 -40.51 9.37 -0.63
CA GLN A 246 -41.15 10.21 -1.67
C GLN A 246 -41.16 9.59 -3.10
N LEU A 247 -40.64 8.38 -3.32
CA LEU A 247 -40.63 7.76 -4.66
C LEU A 247 -41.88 6.88 -4.88
N PRO A 248 -42.61 7.04 -6.01
CA PRO A 248 -43.82 6.27 -6.29
C PRO A 248 -43.53 4.77 -6.28
N VAL A 249 -44.48 4.04 -5.68
CA VAL A 249 -44.45 2.63 -5.26
C VAL A 249 -44.00 1.63 -6.34
N HIS A 250 -43.92 2.03 -7.61
CA HIS A 250 -43.45 1.22 -8.74
C HIS A 250 -41.91 1.09 -8.88
N ARG A 251 -41.11 1.80 -8.07
CA ARG A 251 -39.65 1.60 -7.97
C ARG A 251 -39.19 1.10 -6.59
N ARG A 252 -40.06 0.42 -5.84
CA ARG A 252 -39.63 -0.38 -4.68
C ARG A 252 -38.99 -1.69 -5.16
N THR A 253 -38.04 -1.63 -6.07
CA THR A 253 -37.12 -2.74 -6.33
C THR A 253 -36.04 -2.66 -5.26
N GLU A 254 -36.15 -3.52 -4.25
CA GLU A 254 -35.04 -4.29 -3.65
C GLU A 254 -33.68 -3.56 -3.53
N GLY A 255 -33.67 -2.33 -3.03
CA GLY A 255 -32.43 -1.65 -2.69
C GLY A 255 -31.90 -2.19 -1.37
N VAL A 256 -31.11 -3.26 -1.41
CA VAL A 256 -30.34 -3.70 -0.24
C VAL A 256 -29.38 -2.56 0.11
N LEU A 257 -29.54 -1.98 1.30
CA LEU A 257 -28.60 -0.98 1.78
C LEU A 257 -27.23 -1.63 1.98
N ASP A 258 -26.19 -1.01 1.43
CA ASP A 258 -24.81 -1.39 1.68
C ASP A 258 -24.40 -0.89 3.09
N ILE A 259 -24.86 -1.59 4.12
CA ILE A 259 -24.63 -1.26 5.53
C ILE A 259 -23.12 -1.17 5.86
N PRO A 260 -22.26 -2.08 5.37
CA PRO A 260 -20.82 -1.94 5.52
C PRO A 260 -20.29 -0.62 4.96
N MET A 261 -20.62 -0.28 3.71
CA MET A 261 -20.18 0.97 3.07
C MET A 261 -20.67 2.21 3.83
N ILE A 262 -21.95 2.23 4.23
CA ILE A 262 -22.52 3.32 5.03
C ILE A 262 -21.74 3.49 6.35
N SER A 263 -21.40 2.38 7.02
CA SER A 263 -20.62 2.42 8.27
C SER A 263 -19.24 3.04 8.07
N TRP A 264 -18.55 2.70 6.98
CA TRP A 264 -17.24 3.29 6.67
C TRP A 264 -17.33 4.79 6.37
N VAL A 265 -18.36 5.23 5.62
CA VAL A 265 -18.60 6.66 5.33
C VAL A 265 -18.89 7.43 6.61
N VAL A 266 -19.81 6.94 7.44
CA VAL A 266 -20.17 7.58 8.72
C VAL A 266 -18.97 7.66 9.65
N MET A 267 -18.16 6.60 9.73
CA MET A 267 -16.94 6.60 10.53
C MET A 267 -15.93 7.63 10.04
N LEU A 268 -15.76 7.78 8.72
CA LEU A 268 -14.87 8.80 8.16
C LEU A 268 -15.38 10.20 8.50
N VAL A 269 -16.65 10.48 8.24
CA VAL A 269 -17.28 11.77 8.52
C VAL A 269 -17.17 12.13 10.01
N SER A 270 -17.45 11.18 10.91
CA SER A 270 -17.28 11.38 12.37
C SER A 270 -15.86 11.81 12.71
N ARG A 271 -14.85 11.10 12.19
CA ARG A 271 -13.43 11.42 12.44
C ARG A 271 -12.99 12.76 11.87
N LEU A 272 -13.60 13.20 10.77
CA LEU A 272 -13.34 14.51 10.19
C LEU A 272 -13.97 15.62 11.05
N LEU A 273 -15.21 15.43 11.51
CA LEU A 273 -15.90 16.39 12.39
C LEU A 273 -15.24 16.49 13.76
N ASP A 274 -14.83 15.37 14.36
CA ASP A 274 -14.09 15.34 15.62
C ASP A 274 -12.78 16.15 15.49
N TYR A 275 -12.10 16.04 14.35
CA TYR A 275 -10.89 16.83 14.09
C TYR A 275 -11.19 18.33 14.03
N VAL A 276 -12.24 18.76 13.32
CA VAL A 276 -12.66 20.17 13.30
C VAL A 276 -12.93 20.66 14.72
N ALA A 277 -13.68 19.90 15.52
CA ALA A 277 -13.98 20.25 16.90
C ALA A 277 -12.71 20.42 17.76
N THR A 278 -11.72 19.53 17.61
CA THR A 278 -10.44 19.64 18.34
C THR A 278 -9.61 20.86 17.92
N VAL A 279 -9.58 21.18 16.62
CA VAL A 279 -8.84 22.35 16.10
C VAL A 279 -9.48 23.64 16.57
N GLU A 280 -10.82 23.70 16.62
CA GLU A 280 -11.56 24.84 17.15
C GLU A 280 -11.34 25.03 18.65
N ASP A 281 -11.30 23.95 19.43
CA ASP A 281 -11.05 23.99 20.88
C ASP A 281 -9.59 24.43 21.19
N GLU A 282 -8.61 23.94 20.42
CA GLU A 282 -7.22 24.44 20.51
C GLU A 282 -7.09 25.91 20.11
N ALA A 283 -7.81 26.35 19.07
CA ALA A 283 -7.83 27.76 18.66
C ALA A 283 -8.51 28.65 19.72
N ALA A 284 -9.50 28.13 20.44
CA ALA A 284 -10.13 28.80 21.57
C ALA A 284 -9.21 28.86 22.80
N ALA A 285 -8.46 27.79 23.08
CA ALA A 285 -7.48 27.71 24.17
C ALA A 285 -6.21 28.55 23.92
N ALA A 286 -5.80 28.70 22.65
CA ALA A 286 -4.65 29.51 22.21
C ALA A 286 -4.84 31.04 22.39
N LYS A 287 -6.02 31.48 22.84
CA LYS A 287 -6.25 32.87 23.29
C LYS A 287 -5.63 33.17 24.67
N LYS A 288 -5.00 32.19 25.34
CA LYS A 288 -4.08 32.44 26.47
C LYS A 288 -2.64 32.57 25.97
N PRO A 289 -1.86 33.57 26.42
CA PRO A 289 -0.56 33.88 25.82
C PRO A 289 0.48 32.86 26.28
N LEU A 290 0.89 31.95 25.41
CA LEU A 290 2.10 31.13 25.60
C LEU A 290 2.94 31.06 24.31
N ASN A 291 4.26 31.07 24.53
CA ASN A 291 5.37 31.39 23.65
C ASN A 291 5.37 30.71 22.26
N GLY A 292 5.58 31.50 21.20
CA GLY A 292 5.49 31.10 19.80
C GLY A 292 6.73 30.45 19.17
N LYS A 293 7.35 29.45 19.79
CA LYS A 293 8.49 28.73 19.17
C LYS A 293 8.27 27.25 18.82
N ASP A 294 7.20 26.63 19.32
CA ASP A 294 6.89 25.22 19.06
C ASP A 294 5.79 25.01 18.00
N ARG A 295 5.20 26.09 17.47
CA ARG A 295 3.94 26.07 16.71
C ARG A 295 4.01 25.39 15.34
N GLU A 296 5.18 25.32 14.69
CA GLU A 296 5.30 24.78 13.32
C GLU A 296 5.71 23.30 13.24
N ARG A 297 6.34 22.74 14.28
CA ARG A 297 6.82 21.34 14.24
C ARG A 297 5.76 20.29 14.63
N PHE A 298 4.72 20.69 15.37
CA PHE A 298 3.73 19.75 15.91
C PHE A 298 2.59 19.40 14.93
N LEU A 299 2.22 20.30 14.01
CA LEU A 299 1.07 20.10 13.09
C LEU A 299 1.36 19.15 11.92
N THR A 300 2.62 19.05 11.50
CA THR A 300 3.05 18.17 10.40
C THR A 300 3.74 16.89 10.87
N GLY A 301 4.34 16.88 12.06
CA GLY A 301 5.14 15.75 12.55
C GLY A 301 4.35 14.63 13.23
N ASN A 302 3.34 14.96 14.05
CA ASN A 302 2.78 13.99 15.00
C ASN A 302 1.73 13.03 14.41
N GLN A 303 0.92 13.43 13.43
CA GLN A 303 -0.08 12.53 12.84
C GLN A 303 0.53 11.53 11.86
N TRP A 304 1.52 11.96 11.07
CA TRP A 304 2.27 11.04 10.21
C TRP A 304 3.18 10.11 11.03
N SER A 305 3.70 10.58 12.19
CA SER A 305 4.43 9.71 13.12
C SER A 305 3.52 8.70 13.82
N LEU A 306 2.24 9.00 14.09
CA LEU A 306 1.28 8.03 14.63
C LEU A 306 0.98 6.88 13.67
N ILE A 307 0.88 7.16 12.36
CA ILE A 307 0.78 6.11 11.33
C ILE A 307 2.08 5.28 11.29
N ASN A 308 3.23 5.92 11.47
CA ASN A 308 4.54 5.26 11.48
C ASN A 308 4.81 4.46 12.77
N ASN A 309 4.31 4.91 13.92
CA ASN A 309 4.59 4.34 15.25
C ASN A 309 3.66 3.18 15.62
N ASN A 310 2.40 3.18 15.16
CA ASN A 310 1.50 2.02 15.31
C ASN A 310 1.99 0.76 14.57
N LEU A 311 2.99 0.90 13.68
CA LEU A 311 3.66 -0.22 13.01
C LEU A 311 4.86 -0.79 13.79
N HIS A 312 5.49 0.00 14.68
CA HIS A 312 6.59 -0.48 15.52
C HIS A 312 6.11 -1.19 16.77
N THR A 313 4.95 -0.81 17.32
CA THR A 313 4.43 -1.36 18.58
C THR A 313 3.96 -2.81 18.46
N GLN A 314 3.68 -3.33 17.27
CA GLN A 314 3.37 -4.77 17.10
C GLN A 314 4.61 -5.68 17.11
N ASN A 315 5.82 -5.14 16.97
CA ASN A 315 7.05 -5.94 16.91
C ASN A 315 7.80 -6.03 18.25
N ILE A 316 7.33 -5.34 19.29
CA ILE A 316 8.03 -5.25 20.60
C ILE A 316 7.46 -6.23 21.65
N ASN A 317 6.30 -6.86 21.41
CA ASN A 317 5.70 -7.80 22.38
C ASN A 317 6.07 -9.27 22.18
N ARG A 318 7.17 -9.59 21.49
CA ARG A 318 7.74 -10.95 21.43
C ARG A 318 9.22 -10.95 21.79
N SER A 319 9.51 -10.57 23.03
CA SER A 319 10.74 -10.98 23.71
C SER A 319 10.50 -11.02 25.21
N SER A 320 10.13 -12.19 25.69
CA SER A 320 10.32 -12.66 27.07
C SER A 320 10.65 -14.15 26.98
#